data_AF-A0A353QXZ1-F1
#
_entry.id   AF-A0A353QXZ1-F1
#
_cell.length_a   1.000
_cell.length_b   1.000
_cell.length_c   1.000
_cell.angle_alpha   90.00
_cell.angle_beta   90.00
_cell.angle_gamma   90.00
#
_symmetry.space_group_name_H-M   'P 1'
#
loop_
_entity.id
_entity.type
_entity.pdbx_description
1 polymer ?
#
loop_
_entity_poly.entity_id
_entity_poly.type
_entity_poly.pdbx_seq_one_letter_code
_entity_poly.pdbx_strand_id
1 'polypeptide(L)'
;MIDIEDLAEKFKNKLTLAKETEEYKNTVIEPVVNKIFNEEFAGIFQTITESLNKKLQCNAVNFKSEGKNRFFIEGRFHRIIFQKGKIEIPDNVIKTTIIPLYIWKGVTKHLTPISFTINPDSHDIKWSFDSPENYAKNLFSKLVDDDDFFM
;
A
#
# COMPACT_ATOMS: atom_id res chain seq x y z
N MET A 1 50.83 -3.38 3.38
CA MET A 1 50.06 -4.47 3.99
C MET A 1 48.73 -3.87 4.40
N ILE A 2 47.60 -4.50 4.04
CA ILE A 2 46.28 -4.03 4.49
C ILE A 2 46.18 -4.35 5.98
N ASP A 3 45.90 -3.35 6.80
CA ASP A 3 45.67 -3.54 8.23
C ASP A 3 44.30 -4.22 8.43
N ILE A 4 44.36 -5.50 8.77
CA ILE A 4 43.17 -6.36 8.93
C ILE A 4 42.35 -5.92 10.15
N GLU A 5 42.99 -5.32 11.17
CA GLU A 5 42.33 -4.90 12.40
C GLU A 5 41.47 -3.65 12.16
N ASP A 6 42.02 -2.63 11.48
CA ASP A 6 41.27 -1.43 11.06
C ASP A 6 40.09 -1.78 10.13
N LEU A 7 40.28 -2.76 9.24
CA LEU A 7 39.20 -3.26 8.38
C LEU A 7 38.11 -3.97 9.18
N ALA A 8 38.48 -4.83 10.13
CA ALA A 8 37.52 -5.53 10.97
C ALA A 8 36.70 -4.55 11.82
N GLU A 9 37.31 -3.48 12.32
CA GLU A 9 36.63 -2.44 13.10
C GLU A 9 35.65 -1.63 12.24
N LYS A 10 36.05 -1.24 11.02
CA LYS A 10 35.14 -0.60 10.04
C LYS A 10 33.96 -1.49 9.68
N PHE A 11 34.18 -2.79 9.51
CA PHE A 11 33.11 -3.75 9.24
C PHE A 11 32.17 -3.93 10.44
N LYS A 12 32.70 -4.02 11.67
CA LYS A 12 31.88 -4.07 12.89
C LYS A 12 30.99 -2.84 13.02
N ASN A 13 31.53 -1.64 12.81
CA ASN A 13 30.75 -0.40 12.88
C ASN A 13 29.64 -0.36 11.81
N LYS A 14 29.94 -0.78 10.58
CA LYS A 14 28.92 -0.90 9.52
C LYS A 14 27.84 -1.94 9.84
N LEU A 15 28.21 -3.07 10.44
CA LEU A 15 27.26 -4.11 10.84
C LEU A 15 26.35 -3.65 11.97
N THR A 16 26.88 -2.91 12.95
CA THR A 16 26.08 -2.31 14.03
C THR A 16 25.07 -1.31 13.47
N LEU A 17 25.52 -0.39 12.60
CA LEU A 17 24.64 0.57 11.94
C LEU A 17 23.55 -0.12 11.10
N ALA A 18 23.89 -1.21 10.40
CA ALA A 18 22.92 -1.97 9.62
C ALA A 18 21.84 -2.61 10.52
N LYS A 19 22.24 -3.19 11.66
CA LYS A 19 21.31 -3.76 12.64
C LYS A 19 20.38 -2.71 13.24
N GLU A 20 20.93 -1.57 13.66
CA GLU A 20 20.15 -0.45 14.20
C GLU A 20 19.14 0.08 13.18
N THR A 21 19.56 0.19 11.91
CA THR A 21 18.67 0.61 10.81
C THR A 21 17.56 -0.40 10.55
N GLU A 22 17.88 -1.70 10.58
CA GLU A 22 16.90 -2.77 10.39
C GLU A 22 15.90 -2.83 11.54
N GLU A 23 16.37 -2.67 12.78
CA GLU A 23 15.53 -2.60 13.96
C GLU A 23 14.59 -1.38 13.91
N TYR A 24 15.11 -0.20 13.58
CA TYR A 24 14.29 1.00 13.39
C TYR A 24 13.24 0.82 12.29
N LYS A 25 13.61 0.21 11.16
CA LYS A 25 12.70 -0.10 10.07
C LYS A 25 11.55 -1.00 10.52
N ASN A 26 11.84 -2.07 11.25
CA ASN A 26 10.84 -3.06 11.65
C ASN A 26 9.97 -2.58 12.82
N THR A 27 10.52 -1.78 13.73
CA THR A 27 9.83 -1.36 14.96
C THR A 27 9.07 -0.05 14.83
N VAL A 28 9.53 0.87 13.96
CA VAL A 28 8.95 2.21 13.82
C VAL A 28 8.31 2.39 12.44
N ILE A 29 9.08 2.17 11.38
CA ILE A 29 8.65 2.50 10.01
C ILE A 29 7.53 1.56 9.55
N GLU A 30 7.72 0.25 9.70
CA GLU A 30 6.78 -0.74 9.19
C GLU A 30 5.38 -0.64 9.84
N PRO A 31 5.23 -0.44 11.16
CA PRO A 31 3.93 -0.16 11.77
C PRO A 31 3.23 1.08 11.20
N VAL A 32 3.96 2.19 11.01
CA VAL A 32 3.38 3.42 10.46
C VAL A 32 2.93 3.22 9.02
N VAL A 33 3.77 2.61 8.18
CA VAL A 33 3.41 2.28 6.80
C VAL A 33 2.21 1.33 6.75
N ASN A 34 2.16 0.34 7.65
CA ASN A 34 1.03 -0.59 7.75
C ASN A 34 -0.26 0.11 8.16
N LYS A 35 -0.20 1.09 9.07
CA LYS A 35 -1.36 1.89 9.46
C LYS A 35 -1.88 2.69 8.26
N ILE A 36 -1.02 3.42 7.57
CA ILE A 36 -1.39 4.23 6.40
C ILE A 36 -2.00 3.33 5.30
N PHE A 37 -1.41 2.16 5.05
CA PHE A 37 -1.92 1.25 4.03
C PHE A 37 -3.22 0.55 4.42
N ASN A 38 -3.28 -0.07 5.60
CA ASN A 38 -4.40 -0.95 5.99
C ASN A 38 -5.56 -0.22 6.67
N GLU A 39 -5.30 0.86 7.41
CA GLU A 39 -6.34 1.57 8.15
C GLU A 39 -6.81 2.80 7.38
N GLU A 40 -5.88 3.62 6.89
CA GLU A 40 -6.23 4.88 6.22
C GLU A 40 -6.65 4.63 4.76
N PHE A 41 -5.75 4.07 3.95
CA PHE A 41 -6.01 3.85 2.53
C PHE A 41 -7.07 2.75 2.31
N ALA A 42 -6.87 1.54 2.84
CA ALA A 42 -7.83 0.45 2.66
C ALA A 42 -9.18 0.73 3.36
N GLY A 43 -9.19 1.43 4.49
CA GLY A 43 -10.40 1.81 5.22
C GLY A 43 -11.36 2.68 4.40
N ILE A 44 -10.84 3.51 3.49
CA ILE A 44 -11.67 4.27 2.55
C ILE A 44 -12.43 3.33 1.60
N PHE A 45 -11.76 2.32 1.03
CA PHE A 45 -12.42 1.35 0.14
C PHE A 45 -13.45 0.51 0.89
N GLN A 46 -13.14 0.10 2.11
CA GLN A 46 -14.08 -0.60 2.99
C GLN A 46 -15.33 0.26 3.24
N THR A 47 -15.14 1.52 3.64
CA THR A 47 -16.23 2.45 3.94
C THR A 47 -17.14 2.68 2.73
N ILE A 48 -16.55 2.87 1.54
CA ILE A 48 -17.33 3.03 0.30
C ILE A 48 -18.11 1.76 -0.01
N THR A 49 -17.46 0.59 0.08
CA THR A 49 -18.08 -0.72 -0.18
C THR A 49 -19.28 -0.98 0.74
N GLU A 50 -19.09 -0.81 2.05
CA GLU A 50 -20.16 -0.98 3.05
C GLU A 50 -21.32 0.00 2.82
N SER A 51 -20.99 1.27 2.52
CA SER A 51 -21.98 2.31 2.24
C SER A 51 -22.81 2.00 0.99
N LEU A 52 -22.17 1.49 -0.06
CA LEU A 52 -22.84 1.08 -1.30
C LEU A 52 -23.78 -0.10 -1.05
N ASN A 53 -23.26 -1.17 -0.45
CA ASN A 53 -24.06 -2.38 -0.19
C ASN A 53 -25.26 -2.09 0.71
N LYS A 54 -25.08 -1.25 1.74
CA LYS A 54 -26.17 -0.82 2.62
C LYS A 54 -27.26 -0.05 1.87
N LYS A 55 -26.89 0.86 0.95
CA LYS A 55 -27.85 1.64 0.16
C LYS A 55 -28.56 0.80 -0.89
N LEU A 56 -27.86 -0.15 -1.51
CA LEU A 56 -28.41 -1.07 -2.52
C LEU A 56 -29.18 -2.24 -1.91
N GLN A 57 -29.06 -2.46 -0.59
CA GLN A 57 -29.62 -3.60 0.13
C GLN A 57 -29.17 -4.95 -0.46
N CYS A 58 -27.95 -5.01 -1.00
CA CYS A 58 -27.34 -6.21 -1.55
C CYS A 58 -25.81 -6.16 -1.42
N ASN A 59 -25.15 -7.31 -1.50
CA ASN A 59 -23.69 -7.41 -1.49
C ASN A 59 -23.13 -7.30 -2.91
N ALA A 60 -23.25 -6.11 -3.50
CA ALA A 60 -22.79 -5.84 -4.87
C ALA A 60 -21.25 -5.83 -4.97
N VAL A 61 -20.58 -5.30 -3.95
CA VAL A 61 -19.11 -5.22 -3.88
C VAL A 61 -18.65 -5.91 -2.60
N ASN A 62 -17.68 -6.80 -2.66
CA ASN A 62 -17.04 -7.36 -1.47
C ASN A 62 -15.69 -6.71 -1.24
N PHE A 63 -15.40 -6.34 0.01
CA PHE A 63 -14.08 -5.93 0.45
C PHE A 63 -13.48 -7.04 1.30
N LYS A 64 -12.22 -7.40 1.06
CA LYS A 64 -11.46 -8.25 1.99
C LYS A 64 -10.02 -7.77 2.12
N SER A 65 -9.50 -7.91 3.33
CA SER A 65 -8.08 -7.71 3.62
C SER A 65 -7.40 -9.07 3.81
N GLU A 66 -6.21 -9.24 3.24
CA GLU A 66 -5.43 -10.47 3.36
C GLU A 66 -4.03 -10.16 3.89
N GLY A 67 -3.86 -10.31 5.20
CA GLY A 67 -2.61 -9.99 5.88
C GLY A 67 -2.36 -8.48 5.96
N LYS A 68 -1.09 -8.08 6.03
CA LYS A 68 -0.68 -6.66 6.20
C LYS A 68 -0.30 -5.96 4.90
N ASN A 69 -0.27 -6.70 3.80
CA ASN A 69 0.34 -6.26 2.54
C ASN A 69 -0.64 -6.22 1.37
N ARG A 70 -1.89 -6.65 1.55
CA ARG A 70 -2.87 -6.60 0.46
C ARG A 70 -4.30 -6.53 0.95
N PHE A 71 -5.12 -5.85 0.17
CA PHE A 71 -6.57 -5.92 0.25
C PHE A 71 -7.15 -5.92 -1.16
N PHE A 72 -8.43 -6.25 -1.29
CA PHE A 72 -9.12 -6.24 -2.57
C PHE A 72 -10.58 -5.84 -2.47
N ILE A 73 -11.07 -5.32 -3.59
CA ILE A 73 -12.49 -5.14 -3.87
C ILE A 73 -12.91 -6.08 -5.00
N GLU A 74 -14.06 -6.73 -4.84
CA GLU A 74 -14.57 -7.76 -5.74
C GLU A 74 -16.00 -7.46 -6.16
N GLY A 75 -16.25 -7.50 -7.46
CA GLY A 75 -17.58 -7.64 -8.04
C GLY A 75 -17.87 -9.11 -8.37
N ARG A 76 -18.72 -9.36 -9.37
CA ARG A 76 -19.10 -10.72 -9.77
C ARG A 76 -17.99 -11.48 -10.51
N PHE A 77 -17.37 -10.84 -11.50
CA PHE A 77 -16.31 -11.44 -12.34
C PHE A 77 -14.97 -10.71 -12.25
N HIS A 78 -14.91 -9.67 -11.41
CA HIS A 78 -13.80 -8.76 -11.30
C HIS A 78 -13.26 -8.67 -9.89
N ARG A 79 -11.93 -8.56 -9.79
CA ARG A 79 -11.24 -8.24 -8.54
C ARG A 79 -10.19 -7.18 -8.81
N ILE A 80 -10.14 -6.14 -7.99
CA ILE A 80 -8.97 -5.25 -7.91
C ILE A 80 -8.22 -5.58 -6.64
N ILE A 81 -6.96 -5.96 -6.78
CA ILE A 81 -6.04 -6.21 -5.67
C ILE A 81 -5.15 -4.99 -5.51
N PHE A 82 -5.04 -4.47 -4.30
CA PHE A 82 -4.06 -3.46 -3.94
C PHE A 82 -2.95 -4.14 -3.13
N GLN A 83 -1.77 -4.26 -3.73
CA GLN A 83 -0.61 -4.91 -3.11
C GLN A 83 0.38 -3.84 -2.64
N LYS A 84 0.63 -3.80 -1.34
CA LYS A 84 1.71 -2.99 -0.77
C LYS A 84 3.07 -3.54 -1.23
N GLY A 85 3.87 -2.66 -1.78
CA GLY A 85 5.24 -2.91 -2.23
C GLY A 85 6.24 -2.82 -1.09
N LYS A 86 7.53 -2.84 -1.46
CA LYS A 86 8.63 -2.70 -0.50
C LYS A 86 8.68 -1.28 0.06
N ILE A 87 9.12 -1.19 1.32
CA ILE A 87 9.44 0.06 1.99
C ILE A 87 10.87 0.44 1.63
N GLU A 88 11.02 1.61 1.01
CA GLU A 88 12.28 2.23 0.62
C GLU A 88 12.53 3.46 1.51
N ILE A 89 13.79 3.75 1.83
CA ILE A 89 14.16 4.92 2.66
C ILE A 89 15.25 5.73 1.95
N PRO A 90 14.97 6.34 0.79
CA PRO A 90 15.92 7.25 0.14
C PRO A 90 16.03 8.57 0.93
N ASP A 91 17.26 9.02 1.18
CA ASP A 91 17.55 10.35 1.75
C ASP A 91 16.69 10.69 2.99
N ASN A 92 16.54 9.75 3.92
CA ASN A 92 15.69 9.84 5.13
C ASN A 92 14.19 10.03 4.90
N VAL A 93 13.69 9.87 3.67
CA VAL A 93 12.25 9.88 3.37
C VAL A 93 11.76 8.45 3.23
N ILE A 94 10.68 8.08 3.93
CA ILE A 94 10.09 6.76 3.79
C ILE A 94 9.20 6.77 2.55
N LYS A 95 9.45 5.89 1.59
CA LYS A 95 8.65 5.74 0.37
C LYS A 95 8.06 4.33 0.30
N THR A 96 6.78 4.24 -0.02
CA THR A 96 6.10 2.97 -0.27
C THR A 96 5.22 3.07 -1.50
N THR A 97 5.28 2.04 -2.33
CA THR A 97 4.44 1.90 -3.54
C THR A 97 3.31 0.91 -3.26
N ILE A 98 2.12 1.19 -3.78
CA ILE A 98 0.97 0.28 -3.85
C ILE A 98 0.78 -0.08 -5.32
N ILE A 99 0.66 -1.37 -5.59
CA ILE A 99 0.51 -1.95 -6.92
C ILE A 99 -0.94 -2.41 -7.07
N PRO A 100 -1.79 -1.60 -7.73
CA PRO A 100 -3.14 -2.01 -8.08
C PRO A 100 -3.12 -2.98 -9.27
N LEU A 101 -3.77 -4.13 -9.12
CA LEU A 101 -3.89 -5.19 -10.12
C LEU A 101 -5.37 -5.44 -10.40
N TYR A 102 -5.78 -5.31 -11.65
CA TYR A 102 -7.12 -5.65 -12.09
C TYR A 102 -7.17 -7.06 -12.65
N ILE A 103 -8.04 -7.90 -12.12
CA ILE A 103 -8.27 -9.26 -12.60
C ILE A 103 -9.69 -9.33 -13.17
N TRP A 104 -9.78 -9.66 -14.46
CA TRP A 104 -11.03 -9.85 -15.21
C TRP A 104 -11.01 -11.19 -15.93
N LYS A 105 -11.95 -12.10 -15.62
CA LYS A 105 -12.10 -13.38 -16.34
C LYS A 105 -10.77 -14.13 -16.55
N GLY A 106 -9.87 -14.10 -15.57
CA GLY A 106 -8.54 -14.73 -15.62
C GLY A 106 -7.43 -13.88 -16.25
N VAL A 107 -7.74 -12.72 -16.84
CA VAL A 107 -6.77 -11.76 -17.37
C VAL A 107 -6.34 -10.79 -16.27
N THR A 108 -5.04 -10.64 -16.06
CA THR A 108 -4.47 -9.66 -15.12
C THR A 108 -3.95 -8.44 -15.87
N LYS A 109 -4.42 -7.24 -15.50
CA LYS A 109 -3.92 -5.95 -15.98
C LYS A 109 -3.31 -5.18 -14.82
N HIS A 110 -2.15 -4.58 -15.06
CA HIS A 110 -1.51 -3.69 -14.08
C HIS A 110 -2.11 -2.31 -14.23
N LEU A 111 -2.62 -1.76 -13.13
CA LEU A 111 -3.05 -0.36 -13.07
C LEU A 111 -1.85 0.52 -12.67
N THR A 112 -1.96 1.82 -12.87
CA THR A 112 -0.89 2.77 -12.54
C THR A 112 -0.49 2.62 -11.07
N PRO A 113 0.79 2.38 -10.76
CA PRO A 113 1.26 2.32 -9.39
C PRO A 113 0.98 3.61 -8.65
N ILE A 114 0.63 3.45 -7.39
CA ILE A 114 0.39 4.53 -6.45
C ILE A 114 1.58 4.57 -5.50
N SER A 115 2.01 5.74 -5.05
CA SER A 115 3.00 5.80 -3.97
C SER A 115 2.66 6.85 -2.95
N PHE A 116 3.08 6.64 -1.72
CA PHE A 116 3.14 7.68 -0.70
C PHE A 116 4.54 7.79 -0.12
N THR A 117 4.88 9.00 0.27
CA THR A 117 6.11 9.34 0.97
C THR A 117 5.76 9.93 2.32
N ILE A 118 6.49 9.53 3.36
CA ILE A 118 6.38 10.05 4.72
C ILE A 118 7.68 10.78 5.01
N ASN A 119 7.56 12.06 5.37
CA ASN A 119 8.68 12.78 5.96
C ASN A 119 8.71 12.48 7.47
N PRO A 120 9.74 11.78 8.00
CA PRO A 120 9.79 11.44 9.42
C PRO A 120 9.83 12.66 10.34
N ASP A 121 10.42 13.76 9.89
CA ASP A 121 10.58 14.97 10.71
C ASP A 121 9.26 15.72 10.85
N SER A 122 8.53 15.91 9.74
CA SER A 122 7.25 16.65 9.75
C SER A 122 6.03 15.76 9.96
N HIS A 123 6.18 14.44 9.85
CA HIS A 123 5.09 13.45 9.83
C HIS A 123 4.09 13.64 8.66
N ASP A 124 4.44 14.46 7.67
CA ASP A 124 3.59 14.69 6.51
C ASP A 124 3.59 13.49 5.57
N ILE A 125 2.40 13.10 5.14
CA ILE A 125 2.18 12.07 4.13
C ILE A 125 1.84 12.74 2.81
N LYS A 126 2.67 12.48 1.79
CA LYS A 126 2.44 12.96 0.43
C LYS A 126 2.16 11.81 -0.50
N TRP A 127 1.01 11.85 -1.18
CA TRP A 127 0.59 10.86 -2.16
C TRP A 127 1.05 11.26 -3.58
N SER A 128 1.23 10.29 -4.47
CA SER A 128 1.53 10.51 -5.89
C SER A 128 0.34 11.01 -6.71
N PHE A 129 -0.76 11.31 -6.04
CA PHE A 129 -2.05 11.74 -6.58
C PHE A 129 -2.73 12.63 -5.53
N ASP A 130 -3.84 13.26 -5.91
CA ASP A 130 -4.49 14.33 -5.14
C ASP A 130 -4.91 13.92 -3.72
N SER A 131 -5.82 12.93 -3.58
CA SER A 131 -6.16 12.34 -2.29
C SER A 131 -6.68 10.90 -2.42
N PRO A 132 -6.42 10.02 -1.43
CA PRO A 132 -6.97 8.66 -1.33
C PRO A 132 -8.47 8.57 -1.60
N GLU A 133 -9.25 9.48 -1.05
CA GLU A 133 -10.71 9.54 -1.21
C GLU A 133 -11.11 9.85 -2.64
N ASN A 134 -10.46 10.82 -3.28
CA ASN A 134 -10.74 11.18 -4.67
C ASN A 134 -10.37 10.03 -5.61
N TYR A 135 -9.23 9.37 -5.37
CA TYR A 135 -8.84 8.17 -6.10
C TYR A 135 -9.87 7.05 -5.97
N ALA A 136 -10.29 6.73 -4.73
CA ALA A 136 -11.26 5.66 -4.50
C ALA A 136 -12.61 5.98 -5.15
N LYS A 137 -13.14 7.20 -4.98
CA LYS A 137 -14.40 7.63 -5.62
C LYS A 137 -14.33 7.53 -7.15
N ASN A 138 -13.23 8.00 -7.75
CA ASN A 138 -13.04 7.92 -9.19
C ASN A 138 -12.96 6.46 -9.68
N LEU A 139 -12.31 5.58 -8.92
CA LEU A 139 -12.28 4.16 -9.23
C LEU A 139 -13.68 3.55 -9.19
N PHE A 140 -14.42 3.74 -8.08
CA PHE A 140 -15.79 3.21 -7.95
C PHE A 140 -16.72 3.76 -9.03
N SER A 141 -16.61 5.03 -9.42
CA SER A 141 -17.39 5.59 -10.53
C SER A 141 -17.12 4.86 -11.84
N LYS A 142 -15.85 4.54 -12.14
CA LYS A 142 -15.50 3.78 -13.35
C LYS A 142 -15.97 2.33 -13.30
N LEU A 143 -16.02 1.73 -12.12
CA LEU A 143 -16.53 0.36 -11.95
C LEU A 143 -18.03 0.29 -12.20
N VAL A 144 -18.79 1.34 -11.85
CA VAL A 144 -20.23 1.44 -12.18
C VAL A 144 -20.49 1.37 -13.67
N ASP A 145 -19.61 1.95 -14.47
CA ASP A 145 -19.71 1.91 -15.93
C ASP A 145 -19.19 0.58 -16.54
N ASP A 146 -18.65 -0.33 -15.73
CA ASP A 146 -18.19 -1.66 -16.15
C ASP A 146 -19.27 -2.71 -15.87
N ASP A 147 -20.06 -3.02 -16.91
CA ASP A 147 -21.16 -3.99 -16.84
C ASP A 147 -20.72 -5.35 -16.27
N ASP A 148 -19.52 -5.82 -16.60
CA ASP A 148 -18.98 -7.11 -16.13
C ASP A 148 -18.57 -7.07 -14.64
N PHE A 149 -18.47 -5.89 -14.02
CA PHE A 149 -18.20 -5.76 -12.58
C PHE A 149 -19.44 -6.09 -11.75
N PHE A 150 -20.63 -5.74 -12.25
CA PHE A 150 -21.91 -5.94 -11.56
C PHE A 150 -22.74 -7.13 -12.09
N MET A 151 -22.76 -7.34 -13.41
CA MET A 151 -23.50 -8.43 -14.08
C MET A 151 -22.66 -9.68 -14.22
#